data_AF-A0A0J1FSY5-F1
#
_entry.id   AF-A0A0J1FSY5-F1
#
_cell.length_a   1.000
_cell.length_b   1.000
_cell.length_c   1.000
_cell.angle_alpha   90.00
_cell.angle_beta   90.00
_cell.angle_gamma   90.00
#
_symmetry.space_group_name_H-M   'P 1'
#
loop_
_entity.id
_entity.type
_entity.pdbx_description
1 polymer ?
#
loop_
_entity_poly.entity_id
_entity_poly.type
_entity_poly.pdbx_seq_one_letter_code
_entity_poly.pdbx_strand_id
1 'polypeptide(L)'
;MKQRISTDQIQQLTAQQRDKLKEWWMPSFGDLFVFEDYCDENLFDTEDEININFFNAKIKPFSLPLLSVGQCLSLLAPYNPKLSFESNGLWHLEIQVKNDQKIYMEKDPIDVLFQAVKLVIS
;
A
#
# COMPACT_ATOMS: atom_id res chain seq x y z
N MET A 1 -4.58 14.42 -9.17
CA MET A 1 -4.66 12.94 -9.14
C MET A 1 -4.09 12.47 -7.83
N LYS A 2 -4.83 11.63 -7.12
CA LYS A 2 -4.41 11.12 -5.83
C LYS A 2 -3.22 10.17 -6.01
N GLN A 3 -2.12 10.42 -5.30
CA GLN A 3 -0.86 9.67 -5.46
C GLN A 3 -0.69 8.53 -4.44
N ARG A 4 -1.46 8.57 -3.34
CA ARG A 4 -1.36 7.65 -2.21
C ARG A 4 -2.72 7.29 -1.67
N ILE A 5 -2.84 6.11 -1.06
CA ILE A 5 -4.06 5.75 -0.34
C ILE A 5 -4.29 6.72 0.81
N SER A 6 -5.55 7.03 1.08
CA SER A 6 -5.92 7.88 2.21
C SER A 6 -6.01 7.09 3.51
N THR A 7 -5.98 7.81 4.63
CA THR A 7 -6.27 7.26 5.96
C THR A 7 -7.61 6.53 5.99
N ASP A 8 -8.63 7.11 5.36
CA ASP A 8 -9.98 6.52 5.30
C ASP A 8 -9.99 5.19 4.54
N GLN A 9 -9.15 5.05 3.51
CA GLN A 9 -9.02 3.80 2.75
C GLN A 9 -8.32 2.72 3.57
N ILE A 10 -7.30 3.09 4.34
CA ILE A 10 -6.64 2.18 5.27
C ILE A 10 -7.63 1.68 6.34
N GLN A 11 -8.50 2.57 6.84
CA GLN A 11 -9.49 2.20 7.85
C GLN A 11 -10.52 1.17 7.36
N GLN A 12 -10.76 1.09 6.05
CA GLN A 12 -11.62 0.08 5.43
C GLN A 12 -11.04 -1.34 5.45
N LEU A 13 -9.74 -1.50 5.72
CA LEU A 13 -9.09 -2.81 5.81
C LEU A 13 -9.50 -3.54 7.09
N THR A 14 -9.73 -4.85 6.96
CA THR A 14 -9.89 -5.74 8.12
C THR A 14 -8.56 -5.86 8.90
N ALA A 15 -8.62 -6.29 10.17
CA ALA A 15 -7.40 -6.51 10.96
C ALA A 15 -6.41 -7.45 10.25
N GLN A 16 -6.91 -8.55 9.68
CA GLN A 16 -6.07 -9.50 8.92
C GLN A 16 -5.41 -8.85 7.69
N GLN A 17 -6.13 -8.01 6.95
CA GLN A 17 -5.57 -7.29 5.80
C GLN A 17 -4.50 -6.28 6.22
N ARG A 18 -4.70 -5.60 7.35
CA ARG A 18 -3.73 -4.68 7.93
C ARG A 18 -2.44 -5.39 8.34
N ASP A 19 -2.56 -6.54 8.99
CA ASP A 19 -1.40 -7.35 9.38
C ASP A 19 -0.61 -7.82 8.17
N LYS A 20 -1.28 -8.38 7.15
CA LYS A 20 -0.61 -8.75 5.88
C LYS A 20 0.03 -7.55 5.17
N LEU A 21 -0.62 -6.39 5.20
CA LEU A 21 -0.06 -5.17 4.62
C LEU A 21 1.24 -4.76 5.32
N LYS A 22 1.31 -4.88 6.65
CA LYS A 22 2.55 -4.65 7.41
C LYS A 22 3.63 -5.66 7.06
N GLU A 23 3.30 -6.94 6.92
CA GLU A 23 4.27 -7.97 6.54
C GLU A 23 4.93 -7.65 5.19
N TRP A 24 4.13 -7.24 4.21
CA TRP A 24 4.63 -6.90 2.87
C TRP A 24 5.34 -5.57 2.77
N TRP A 25 5.02 -4.64 3.68
CA TRP A 25 5.64 -3.32 3.65
C TRP A 25 7.11 -3.41 4.04
N MET A 26 7.98 -3.07 3.10
CA MET A 26 9.41 -2.86 3.34
C MET A 26 9.65 -1.35 3.45
N PRO A 27 9.61 -0.78 4.68
CA PRO A 27 9.71 0.66 4.87
C PRO A 27 11.03 1.20 4.34
N SER A 28 10.95 2.31 3.62
CA SER A 28 12.08 3.10 3.14
C SER A 28 12.02 4.52 3.70
N PHE A 29 13.15 5.22 3.76
CA PHE A 29 13.15 6.63 4.18
C PHE A 29 12.25 7.47 3.27
N GLY A 30 11.45 8.34 3.87
CA GLY A 30 10.44 9.15 3.17
C GLY A 30 9.12 8.44 2.89
N ASP A 31 8.95 7.18 3.30
CA ASP A 31 7.64 6.54 3.31
C ASP A 31 6.68 7.25 4.27
N LEU A 32 5.44 7.44 3.82
CA LEU A 32 4.37 7.97 4.63
C LEU A 32 3.57 6.82 5.24
N PHE A 33 3.20 6.97 6.50
CA PHE A 33 2.42 5.99 7.25
C PHE A 33 1.56 6.70 8.29
N VAL A 34 0.60 5.95 8.84
CA VAL A 34 -0.21 6.39 9.99
C VAL A 34 -0.06 5.43 11.13
N PHE A 35 -0.13 5.95 12.35
CA PHE A 35 -0.17 5.15 13.55
C PHE A 35 -1.57 4.59 13.79
N GLU A 36 -1.65 3.31 14.12
CA GLU A 36 -2.88 2.69 14.63
C GLU A 36 -3.08 3.01 16.11
N ASP A 37 -1.99 3.03 16.87
CA ASP A 37 -1.93 3.37 18.29
C ASP A 37 -0.86 4.44 18.52
N TYR A 38 -1.05 5.29 19.53
CA TYR A 38 -0.10 6.36 19.87
C TYR A 38 1.33 5.81 20.03
N CYS A 39 2.27 6.39 19.30
CA CYS A 39 3.69 6.06 19.33
C CYS A 39 4.48 7.33 19.65
N ASP A 40 5.48 7.22 20.51
CA ASP A 40 6.36 8.34 20.89
C ASP A 40 7.03 8.93 19.65
N GLU A 41 6.79 10.21 19.38
CA GLU A 41 6.97 10.88 18.09
C GLU A 41 8.42 11.26 17.79
N ASN A 42 9.36 10.97 18.69
CA ASN A 42 10.77 11.38 18.61
C ASN A 42 11.62 10.47 17.70
N LEU A 43 11.27 10.39 16.41
CA LEU A 43 11.76 9.32 15.54
C LEU A 43 12.30 9.83 14.19
N PHE A 44 13.53 9.40 13.88
CA PHE A 44 14.28 9.51 12.62
C PHE A 44 14.91 10.86 12.27
N ASP A 45 16.14 11.06 12.75
CA ASP A 45 16.95 12.20 12.33
C ASP A 45 17.93 11.86 11.19
N THR A 46 18.22 10.58 10.93
CA THR A 46 19.26 10.16 9.97
C THR A 46 18.92 8.88 9.18
N GLU A 47 19.36 8.85 7.92
CA GLU A 47 19.23 7.70 7.01
C GLU A 47 20.35 6.68 7.25
N ASP A 48 20.11 5.72 8.16
CA ASP A 48 21.04 4.62 8.44
C ASP A 48 20.32 3.30 8.81
N GLU A 49 21.07 2.20 8.75
CA GLU A 49 20.57 0.84 9.00
C GLU A 49 20.07 0.65 10.43
N ILE A 50 20.66 1.35 11.41
CA ILE A 50 20.26 1.29 12.82
C ILE A 50 18.84 1.84 12.97
N ASN A 51 18.58 2.97 12.32
CA ASN A 51 17.27 3.60 12.30
C ASN A 51 16.22 2.73 11.58
N ILE A 52 16.51 2.14 10.42
CA ILE A 52 15.56 1.22 9.77
C ILE A 52 15.26 -0.01 10.65
N ASN A 53 16.27 -0.57 11.31
CA ASN A 53 16.07 -1.68 12.24
C ASN A 53 15.22 -1.26 13.45
N PHE A 54 15.44 -0.05 13.99
CA PHE A 54 14.61 0.52 15.04
C PHE A 54 13.16 0.70 14.57
N PHE A 55 12.96 1.27 13.37
CA PHE A 55 11.63 1.42 12.76
C PHE A 55 10.90 0.09 12.72
N ASN A 56 11.53 -0.92 12.13
CA ASN A 56 10.93 -2.24 11.97
C ASN A 56 10.60 -2.90 13.31
N ALA A 57 11.42 -2.69 14.36
CA ALA A 57 11.23 -3.30 15.66
C ALA A 57 10.23 -2.57 16.58
N LYS A 58 10.14 -1.24 16.48
CA LYS A 58 9.43 -0.41 17.47
C LYS A 58 8.22 0.33 16.93
N ILE A 59 8.20 0.63 15.63
CA ILE A 59 7.21 1.55 15.04
C ILE A 59 6.30 0.82 14.07
N LYS A 60 6.90 0.04 13.16
CA LYS A 60 6.19 -0.74 12.15
C LYS A 60 5.04 -1.57 12.73
N PRO A 61 5.16 -2.22 13.92
CA PRO A 61 4.05 -2.97 14.50
C PRO A 61 2.79 -2.14 14.77
N PHE A 62 2.96 -0.84 14.98
CA PHE A 62 1.88 0.12 15.29
C PHE A 62 1.56 1.05 14.11
N SER A 63 2.10 0.78 12.92
CA SER A 63 2.02 1.68 11.77
C SER A 63 1.42 0.99 10.54
N LEU A 64 0.69 1.76 9.73
CA LEU A 64 0.15 1.33 8.44
C LEU A 64 0.66 2.23 7.31
N PRO A 65 1.20 1.67 6.22
CA PRO A 65 1.76 2.44 5.13
C PRO A 65 0.68 3.17 4.32
N LEU A 66 0.90 4.44 4.03
CA LEU A 66 0.16 5.21 3.03
C LEU A 66 0.79 4.97 1.66
N LEU A 67 0.55 3.76 1.13
CA LEU A 67 1.09 3.29 -0.14
C LEU A 67 0.86 4.30 -1.27
N SER A 68 1.95 4.59 -1.99
CA SER A 68 1.90 5.28 -3.27
C SER A 68 1.52 4.36 -4.43
N VAL A 69 1.22 4.93 -5.59
CA VAL A 69 0.99 4.19 -6.85
C VAL A 69 2.14 3.22 -7.13
N GLY A 70 3.40 3.68 -7.00
CA GLY A 70 4.58 2.85 -7.23
C GLY A 70 4.65 1.67 -6.26
N GLN A 71 4.37 1.91 -4.98
CA GLN A 71 4.38 0.84 -3.97
C GLN A 71 3.26 -0.19 -4.21
N CYS A 72 2.05 0.25 -4.59
CA CYS A 72 1.00 -0.70 -4.98
C CYS A 72 1.40 -1.54 -6.19
N LEU A 73 2.04 -0.94 -7.20
CA LEU A 73 2.55 -1.69 -8.36
C LEU A 73 3.64 -2.68 -7.96
N SER A 74 4.55 -2.32 -7.06
CA SER A 74 5.58 -3.23 -6.55
C SER A 74 4.95 -4.41 -5.80
N LEU A 75 3.94 -4.18 -4.96
CA LEU A 75 3.21 -5.24 -4.27
C LEU A 75 2.45 -6.14 -5.24
N LEU A 76 1.89 -5.57 -6.31
CA LEU A 76 1.12 -6.30 -7.30
C LEU A 76 1.99 -6.96 -8.38
N ALA A 77 3.31 -6.70 -8.42
CA ALA A 77 4.20 -7.22 -9.46
C ALA A 77 4.11 -8.74 -9.69
N PRO A 78 3.97 -9.60 -8.65
CA PRO A 78 3.78 -11.04 -8.84
C PRO A 78 2.51 -11.42 -9.62
N TYR A 79 1.53 -10.52 -9.71
CA TYR A 79 0.23 -10.70 -10.36
C TYR A 79 0.16 -10.07 -11.76
N ASN A 80 1.31 -9.66 -12.31
CA ASN A 80 1.45 -9.07 -13.65
C ASN A 80 0.46 -7.94 -13.95
N PRO A 81 0.51 -6.82 -13.18
CA PRO A 81 -0.49 -5.77 -13.26
C PRO A 81 -0.36 -5.00 -14.57
N LYS A 82 -1.47 -4.85 -15.29
CA LYS A 82 -1.58 -3.99 -16.47
C LYS A 82 -2.52 -2.83 -16.16
N LEU A 83 -1.94 -1.65 -15.99
CA LEU A 83 -2.67 -0.42 -15.73
C LEU A 83 -2.77 0.39 -17.02
N SER A 84 -3.99 0.73 -17.45
CA SER A 84 -4.28 1.57 -18.62
C SER A 84 -5.23 2.71 -18.25
N PHE A 85 -5.20 3.79 -19.03
CA PHE A 85 -6.18 4.87 -18.95
C PHE A 85 -7.07 4.83 -20.18
N GLU A 86 -8.37 4.65 -19.97
CA GLU A 86 -9.36 4.45 -21.03
C GLU A 86 -9.95 5.79 -21.50
N SER A 87 -10.46 5.81 -22.74
CA SER A 87 -11.05 7.01 -23.36
C SER A 87 -12.29 7.53 -22.64
N ASN A 88 -12.93 6.70 -21.81
CA ASN A 88 -14.06 7.09 -20.96
C ASN A 88 -13.63 7.86 -19.69
N GLY A 89 -12.33 8.11 -19.51
CA GLY A 89 -11.79 8.86 -18.37
C GLY A 89 -11.55 8.03 -17.11
N LEU A 90 -11.56 6.70 -17.23
CA LEU A 90 -11.33 5.78 -16.10
C LEU A 90 -9.97 5.07 -16.24
N TRP A 91 -9.36 4.81 -15.10
CA TRP A 91 -8.23 3.89 -14.99
C TRP A 91 -8.74 2.46 -14.95
N HIS A 92 -8.13 1.61 -15.76
CA HIS A 92 -8.41 0.18 -15.86
C HIS A 92 -7.18 -0.59 -15.38
N LEU A 93 -7.39 -1.56 -14.49
CA LEU A 93 -6.34 -2.45 -14.00
C LEU A 93 -6.74 -3.91 -14.21
N GLU A 94 -5.87 -4.65 -14.89
CA GLU A 94 -5.96 -6.10 -15.02
C GLU A 94 -4.85 -6.75 -14.19
N ILE A 95 -5.20 -7.76 -13.39
CA ILE A 95 -4.24 -8.61 -12.67
C ILE A 95 -4.62 -10.09 -12.85
N GLN A 96 -3.63 -10.98 -12.76
CA GLN A 96 -3.81 -12.42 -12.80
C GLN A 96 -3.67 -12.99 -11.38
N VAL A 97 -4.76 -13.53 -10.80
CA VAL A 97 -4.74 -14.15 -9.47
C VAL A 97 -5.04 -15.64 -9.63
N LYS A 98 -4.03 -16.48 -9.43
CA LYS A 98 -4.09 -17.92 -9.77
C LYS A 98 -4.47 -18.09 -11.25
N ASN A 99 -5.55 -18.80 -11.55
CA ASN A 99 -6.03 -19.02 -12.92
C ASN A 99 -7.12 -18.01 -13.34
N ASP A 100 -7.46 -17.04 -12.48
CA ASP A 100 -8.52 -16.07 -12.76
C ASP A 100 -7.95 -14.69 -13.09
N GLN A 101 -8.44 -14.09 -14.17
CA GLN A 101 -8.22 -12.69 -14.48
C GLN A 101 -9.18 -11.82 -13.64
N LYS A 102 -8.65 -10.77 -13.01
CA LYS A 102 -9.44 -9.77 -12.28
C LYS A 102 -9.26 -8.41 -12.92
N ILE A 103 -10.37 -7.69 -13.05
CA ILE A 103 -10.42 -6.38 -13.71
C ILE A 103 -11.07 -5.39 -12.75
N TYR A 104 -10.46 -4.22 -12.62
CA TYR A 104 -10.92 -3.12 -11.79
C TYR A 104 -10.96 -1.82 -12.61
N MET A 105 -11.90 -0.94 -12.31
CA MET A 105 -12.03 0.36 -12.96
C MET A 105 -12.37 1.45 -11.94
N GLU A 106 -11.58 2.52 -11.90
CA GLU A 106 -11.81 3.68 -11.01
C GLU A 106 -11.40 4.99 -11.67
N LYS A 107 -11.78 6.12 -11.08
CA LYS A 107 -11.38 7.46 -11.56
C LYS A 107 -9.93 7.81 -11.28
N ASP A 108 -9.37 7.34 -10.16
CA ASP A 108 -8.00 7.59 -9.76
C ASP A 108 -7.17 6.30 -9.83
N PRO A 109 -5.91 6.37 -10.28
CA PRO A 109 -5.05 5.20 -10.47
C PRO A 109 -4.73 4.51 -9.14
N ILE A 110 -4.61 5.28 -8.06
CA ILE A 110 -4.35 4.71 -6.74
C ILE A 110 -5.54 3.92 -6.21
N ASP A 111 -6.77 4.35 -6.52
CA ASP A 111 -7.97 3.69 -6.03
C ASP A 111 -8.15 2.34 -6.74
N VAL A 112 -7.93 2.29 -8.07
CA VAL A 112 -7.99 1.02 -8.81
C VAL A 112 -6.92 0.03 -8.34
N LEU A 113 -5.69 0.52 -8.09
CA LEU A 113 -4.60 -0.28 -7.55
C LEU A 113 -4.89 -0.79 -6.14
N PHE A 114 -5.47 0.04 -5.28
CA PHE A 114 -5.76 -0.36 -3.91
C PHE A 114 -6.87 -1.40 -3.82
N GLN A 115 -7.85 -1.40 -4.74
CA GLN A 115 -8.84 -2.49 -4.83
C GLN A 115 -8.17 -3.84 -5.12
N ALA A 116 -7.20 -3.86 -6.04
CA ALA A 116 -6.40 -5.05 -6.32
C ALA A 116 -5.53 -5.46 -5.13
N VAL A 117 -4.87 -4.49 -4.45
CA VAL A 117 -4.08 -4.76 -3.24
C VAL A 117 -4.94 -5.44 -2.18
N LYS A 118 -6.14 -4.92 -1.89
CA LYS A 118 -7.09 -5.52 -0.94
C LYS A 118 -7.38 -6.99 -1.24
N LEU A 119 -7.54 -7.36 -2.51
CA LEU A 119 -7.79 -8.74 -2.91
C LEU A 119 -6.62 -9.66 -2.54
N VAL A 120 -5.38 -9.22 -2.77
CA VAL A 120 -4.20 -10.08 -2.60
C VAL A 120 -3.68 -10.14 -1.16
N ILE A 121 -4.00 -9.12 -0.34
CA ILE A 121 -3.76 -9.12 1.12
C ILE A 121 -4.93 -9.69 1.92
N SER A 122 -5.94 -10.27 1.26
CA SER A 122 -7.03 -11.00 1.95
C SER A 122 -6.59 -12.40 2.36
#